data_AF-A0A7Z9MHI7-F1
#
_entry.id   AF-A0A7Z9MHI7-F1
#
_cell.length_a   1.000
_cell.length_b   1.000
_cell.length_c   1.000
_cell.angle_alpha   90.00
_cell.angle_beta   90.00
_cell.angle_gamma   90.00
#
_symmetry.space_group_name_H-M   'P 1'
#
loop_
_entity.id
_entity.type
_entity.pdbx_description
1 polymer ?
#
loop_
_entity_poly.entity_id
_entity_poly.type
_entity_poly.pdbx_seq_one_letter_code
_entity_poly.pdbx_strand_id
1 'polypeptide(L)'
;MKHKLFFLPLLLVTACSTGGSTTQNSSLEVHSMGLDRAILFTNCTTIVCVDGFANEGDIWMTDIPMDQIQTGDFSNGQIIHLQILWTPVAGKTPLASTSTNLTIKHIIISDGVVGVYGGGGYCWKYGTPSEGLSLNIEEATIALQSQSEHFNDLLSPATMVGKISSVPNRQVANQISNAAQRVLQ
;
A
#
# COMPACT_ATOMS: atom_id res chain seq x y z
N MET A 1 -28.40 56.89 40.70
CA MET A 1 -27.26 56.64 39.79
C MET A 1 -27.26 55.16 39.42
N LYS A 2 -27.53 54.82 38.16
CA LYS A 2 -27.61 53.44 37.64
C LYS A 2 -26.39 53.21 36.75
N HIS A 3 -25.47 52.32 37.12
CA HIS A 3 -24.38 51.88 36.23
C HIS A 3 -24.80 50.58 35.53
N LYS A 4 -24.81 50.63 34.19
CA LYS A 4 -25.14 49.52 33.30
C LYS A 4 -23.91 48.62 33.14
N LEU A 5 -24.14 47.32 33.36
CA LEU A 5 -23.20 46.23 33.07
C LEU A 5 -23.14 46.02 31.55
N PHE A 6 -21.96 46.15 30.95
CA PHE A 6 -21.74 46.01 29.51
C PHE A 6 -21.36 44.55 29.22
N PHE A 7 -22.29 43.78 28.65
CA PHE A 7 -22.07 42.41 28.20
C PHE A 7 -21.54 42.44 26.75
N LEU A 8 -20.33 41.92 26.54
CA LEU A 8 -19.71 41.75 25.22
C LEU A 8 -19.93 40.31 24.76
N PRO A 9 -20.60 40.03 23.63
CA PRO A 9 -20.71 38.67 23.12
C PRO A 9 -19.44 38.30 22.35
N LEU A 10 -18.75 37.27 22.84
CA LEU A 10 -17.60 36.63 22.18
C LEU A 10 -18.12 35.79 21.02
N LEU A 11 -17.94 36.24 19.77
CA LEU A 11 -18.23 35.46 18.58
C LEU A 11 -17.16 34.35 18.42
N LEU A 12 -17.56 33.10 18.65
CA LEU A 12 -16.80 31.91 18.27
C LEU A 12 -16.94 31.69 16.76
N VAL A 13 -15.89 31.99 16.00
CA VAL A 13 -15.81 31.64 14.58
C VAL A 13 -15.33 30.19 14.49
N THR A 14 -16.26 29.28 14.22
CA THR A 14 -15.97 27.88 13.89
C THR A 14 -15.41 27.81 12.47
N ALA A 15 -14.10 27.62 12.36
CA ALA A 15 -13.45 27.32 11.09
C ALA A 15 -13.90 25.93 10.61
N CYS A 16 -14.59 25.89 9.47
CA CYS A 16 -14.83 24.65 8.73
C CYS A 16 -13.52 24.25 8.05
N SER A 17 -12.83 23.25 8.59
CA SER A 17 -11.76 22.56 7.87
C SER A 17 -12.36 21.75 6.73
N THR A 18 -12.18 22.21 5.49
CA THR A 18 -12.43 21.42 4.28
C THR A 18 -11.49 20.22 4.27
N GLY A 19 -11.99 19.08 4.73
CA GLY A 19 -11.32 17.79 4.61
C GLY A 19 -11.32 17.34 3.15
N GLY A 20 -10.12 17.17 2.57
CA GLY A 20 -9.95 16.34 1.38
C GLY A 20 -10.32 14.91 1.78
N SER A 21 -11.43 14.40 1.25
CA SER A 21 -11.77 12.99 1.38
C SER A 21 -10.86 12.21 0.43
N THR A 22 -9.67 11.88 0.89
CA THR A 22 -8.77 10.94 0.25
C THR A 22 -9.21 9.54 0.66
N THR A 23 -10.06 8.90 -0.13
CA THR A 23 -10.49 7.52 0.11
C THR A 23 -9.40 6.55 -0.34
N GLN A 24 -8.93 5.69 0.56
CA GLN A 24 -8.09 4.55 0.21
C GLN A 24 -8.95 3.37 -0.26
N ASN A 25 -8.49 2.65 -1.30
CA ASN A 25 -9.10 1.41 -1.76
C ASN A 25 -8.10 0.56 -2.59
N SER A 26 -8.42 -0.72 -2.75
CA SER A 26 -7.66 -1.64 -3.59
C SER A 26 -8.63 -2.59 -4.31
N SER A 27 -8.35 -2.86 -5.58
CA SER A 27 -8.95 -3.95 -6.36
C SER A 27 -7.88 -4.92 -6.86
N LEU A 28 -6.76 -5.00 -6.13
CA LEU A 28 -5.57 -5.72 -6.55
C LEU A 28 -5.75 -7.23 -6.33
N GLU A 29 -5.44 -7.99 -7.38
CA GLU A 29 -5.59 -9.44 -7.43
C GLU A 29 -4.26 -10.09 -7.83
N VAL A 30 -4.01 -11.27 -7.27
CA VAL A 30 -2.84 -12.11 -7.60
C VAL A 30 -3.35 -13.43 -8.17
N HIS A 31 -2.96 -13.71 -9.41
CA HIS A 31 -3.43 -14.85 -10.19
C HIS A 31 -2.27 -15.82 -10.38
N SER A 32 -2.41 -17.04 -9.86
CA SER A 32 -1.45 -18.11 -10.12
C SER A 32 -1.43 -18.44 -11.61
N MET A 33 -0.23 -18.51 -12.18
CA MET A 33 0.00 -18.98 -13.55
C MET A 33 0.29 -20.49 -13.58
N GLY A 34 0.26 -21.15 -12.42
CA GLY A 34 0.37 -22.60 -12.29
C GLY A 34 -0.85 -23.34 -12.83
N LEU A 35 -0.79 -24.67 -12.77
CA LEU A 35 -1.91 -25.53 -13.18
C LEU A 35 -3.14 -25.31 -12.30
N ASP A 36 -2.92 -25.14 -11.00
CA ASP A 36 -3.93 -24.79 -10.03
C ASP A 36 -4.10 -23.27 -10.04
N ARG A 37 -5.05 -22.78 -10.85
CA ARG A 37 -5.35 -21.35 -11.06
C ARG A 37 -5.97 -20.70 -9.82
N ALA A 38 -5.21 -20.61 -8.74
CA ALA A 38 -5.58 -19.90 -7.53
C ALA A 38 -5.63 -18.39 -7.79
N ILE A 39 -6.63 -17.72 -7.21
CA ILE A 39 -6.73 -16.26 -7.19
C ILE A 39 -6.71 -15.82 -5.73
N LEU A 40 -5.80 -14.92 -5.39
CA LEU A 40 -5.72 -14.27 -4.10
C LEU A 40 -6.13 -12.81 -4.22
N PHE A 41 -7.15 -12.42 -3.45
CA PHE A 41 -7.61 -11.04 -3.36
C PHE A 41 -6.84 -10.29 -2.26
N THR A 42 -6.34 -9.10 -2.59
CA THR A 42 -5.59 -8.27 -1.63
C THR A 42 -6.51 -7.18 -1.06
N ASN A 43 -7.39 -7.61 -0.16
CA ASN A 43 -8.41 -6.76 0.47
C ASN A 43 -7.83 -5.91 1.61
N CYS A 44 -6.71 -5.22 1.35
CA CYS A 44 -6.04 -4.39 2.35
C CYS A 44 -6.94 -3.22 2.79
N THR A 45 -7.20 -3.15 4.10
CA THR A 45 -8.00 -2.08 4.71
C THR A 45 -7.20 -0.82 4.99
N THR A 46 -5.86 -0.96 5.09
CA THR A 46 -4.93 0.15 5.30
C THR A 46 -4.00 0.25 4.11
N ILE A 47 -3.98 1.41 3.44
CA ILE A 47 -3.18 1.67 2.23
C ILE A 47 -2.63 3.09 2.31
N VAL A 48 -1.33 3.19 2.57
CA VAL A 48 -0.67 4.47 2.83
C VAL A 48 0.53 4.68 1.93
N CYS A 49 0.80 5.93 1.56
CA CYS A 49 1.97 6.31 0.78
C CYS A 49 2.92 7.24 1.53
N VAL A 50 4.18 7.20 1.10
CA VAL A 50 5.27 8.08 1.52
C VAL A 50 6.18 8.39 0.34
N ASP A 51 7.03 9.41 0.47
CA ASP A 51 8.12 9.63 -0.47
C ASP A 51 8.99 8.38 -0.56
N GLY A 52 9.28 7.96 -1.79
CA GLY A 52 10.03 6.75 -2.09
C GLY A 52 11.32 7.03 -2.85
N PHE A 53 11.79 6.03 -3.59
CA PHE A 53 12.97 6.18 -4.44
C PHE A 53 12.80 7.33 -5.44
N ALA A 54 13.81 8.20 -5.53
CA ALA A 54 13.78 9.41 -6.37
C ALA A 54 12.53 10.31 -6.16
N ASN A 55 11.90 10.24 -4.97
CA ASN A 55 10.63 10.90 -4.63
C ASN A 55 9.43 10.42 -5.47
N GLU A 56 9.52 9.26 -6.12
CA GLU A 56 8.44 8.74 -6.96
C GLU A 56 7.30 8.17 -6.12
N GLY A 57 7.64 7.54 -5.00
CA GLY A 57 6.69 7.12 -3.98
C GLY A 57 6.78 5.64 -3.65
N ASP A 58 6.49 5.34 -2.38
CA ASP A 58 6.30 4.00 -1.87
C ASP A 58 4.87 3.88 -1.35
N ILE A 59 4.22 2.74 -1.61
CA ILE A 59 2.94 2.39 -1.01
C ILE A 59 3.14 1.17 -0.12
N TRP A 60 2.64 1.28 1.11
CA TRP A 60 2.54 0.19 2.07
C TRP A 60 1.07 -0.12 2.30
N MET A 61 0.69 -1.40 2.20
CA MET A 61 -0.68 -1.83 2.44
C MET A 61 -0.74 -3.12 3.24
N THR A 62 -1.82 -3.26 4.00
CA THR A 62 -2.09 -4.45 4.80
C THR A 62 -3.59 -4.63 5.08
N ASP A 63 -4.01 -5.88 5.23
CA ASP A 63 -5.32 -6.27 5.78
C ASP A 63 -5.25 -6.58 7.29
N ILE A 64 -4.06 -6.52 7.91
CA ILE A 64 -3.87 -6.72 9.34
C ILE A 64 -4.34 -5.46 10.08
N PRO A 65 -5.19 -5.60 11.12
CA PRO A 65 -5.58 -4.49 11.98
C PRO A 65 -4.37 -3.75 12.58
N MET A 66 -4.44 -2.42 12.62
CA MET A 66 -3.30 -1.59 13.02
C MET A 66 -2.90 -1.77 14.49
N ASP A 67 -3.83 -2.15 15.36
CA ASP A 67 -3.55 -2.55 16.75
C ASP A 67 -2.68 -3.81 16.80
N GLN A 68 -2.97 -4.82 15.96
CA GLN A 68 -2.15 -6.03 15.83
C GLN A 68 -0.78 -5.75 15.21
N ILE A 69 -0.70 -4.86 14.20
CA ILE A 69 0.59 -4.40 13.64
C ILE A 69 1.47 -3.76 14.73
N GLN A 70 0.88 -2.99 15.63
CA GLN A 70 1.60 -2.32 16.70
C GLN A 70 2.10 -3.28 17.78
N THR A 71 1.25 -4.22 18.21
CA THR A 71 1.63 -5.24 19.21
C THR A 71 2.57 -6.30 18.62
N GLY A 72 2.47 -6.58 17.32
CA GLY A 72 3.13 -7.70 16.67
C GLY A 72 2.41 -9.04 16.89
N ASP A 73 1.20 -9.02 17.43
CA ASP A 73 0.40 -10.21 17.71
C ASP A 73 -0.59 -10.48 16.58
N PHE A 74 -0.10 -11.15 15.54
CA PHE A 74 -0.90 -11.64 14.42
C PHE A 74 -0.30 -12.92 13.85
N SER A 75 -1.17 -13.84 13.43
CA SER A 75 -0.77 -15.10 12.79
C SER A 75 -1.25 -15.20 11.35
N ASN A 76 -2.05 -14.25 10.88
CA ASN A 76 -2.66 -14.26 9.56
C ASN A 76 -2.71 -12.85 8.98
N GLY A 77 -2.54 -12.74 7.66
CA GLY A 77 -2.72 -11.50 6.92
C GLY A 77 -1.67 -11.29 5.83
N GLN A 78 -1.70 -10.11 5.25
CA GLN A 78 -0.90 -9.73 4.10
C GLN A 78 -0.26 -8.37 4.34
N ILE A 79 0.99 -8.23 3.91
CA ILE A 79 1.69 -6.95 3.84
C ILE A 79 2.27 -6.81 2.44
N ILE A 80 1.94 -5.71 1.76
CA ILE A 80 2.45 -5.44 0.41
C ILE A 80 3.19 -4.11 0.42
N HIS A 81 4.40 -4.13 -0.15
CA HIS A 81 5.22 -2.98 -0.43
C HIS A 81 5.37 -2.82 -1.94
N LEU A 82 5.00 -1.64 -2.41
CA LEU A 82 5.07 -1.23 -3.80
C LEU A 82 6.00 -0.03 -3.89
N GLN A 83 7.09 -0.18 -4.62
CA GLN A 83 8.09 0.87 -4.78
C GLN A 83 8.11 1.32 -6.24
N ILE A 84 7.78 2.58 -6.47
CA ILE A 84 7.81 3.17 -7.81
C ILE A 84 9.26 3.60 -8.08
N LEU A 85 9.81 3.11 -9.19
CA LEU A 85 11.21 3.35 -9.55
C LEU A 85 11.38 4.63 -10.38
N TRP A 86 10.41 4.93 -11.25
CA TRP A 86 10.40 6.09 -12.14
C TRP A 86 9.00 6.29 -12.72
N THR A 87 8.65 7.54 -13.05
CA THR A 87 7.38 7.86 -13.73
C THR A 87 7.59 8.13 -15.22
N PRO A 88 6.87 7.43 -16.12
CA PRO A 88 6.92 7.70 -17.56
C PRO A 88 6.40 9.12 -17.87
N VAL A 89 7.09 9.82 -18.77
CA VAL A 89 6.61 11.10 -19.29
C VAL A 89 6.06 10.89 -20.69
N ALA A 90 4.76 11.14 -20.87
CA ALA A 90 4.08 10.97 -22.15
C ALA A 90 4.81 11.72 -23.28
N GLY A 91 5.10 11.01 -24.37
CA GLY A 91 5.81 11.54 -25.54
C GLY A 91 7.31 11.77 -25.36
N LYS A 92 7.88 11.53 -24.16
CA LYS A 92 9.32 11.67 -23.90
C LYS A 92 10.01 10.38 -23.48
N THR A 93 9.27 9.43 -22.89
CA THR A 93 9.79 8.13 -22.49
C THR A 93 9.39 7.07 -23.51
N PRO A 94 10.33 6.49 -24.29
CA PRO A 94 10.06 5.30 -25.08
C PRO A 94 9.68 4.15 -24.14
N LEU A 95 8.47 3.61 -24.28
CA LEU A 95 8.03 2.45 -23.52
C LEU A 95 8.22 1.19 -24.36
N ALA A 96 8.97 0.23 -23.82
CA ALA A 96 8.96 -1.13 -24.33
C ALA A 96 7.87 -1.91 -23.60
N SER A 97 7.31 -2.94 -24.25
CA SER A 97 6.33 -3.83 -23.62
C SER A 97 6.86 -4.58 -22.39
N THR A 98 8.18 -4.55 -22.15
CA THR A 98 8.87 -5.16 -21.01
C THR A 98 9.39 -4.12 -20.01
N SER A 99 9.03 -2.85 -20.15
CA SER A 99 9.48 -1.79 -19.24
C SER A 99 8.94 -2.06 -17.83
N THR A 100 9.83 -1.99 -16.83
CA THR A 100 9.49 -2.16 -15.41
C THR A 100 9.73 -0.85 -14.68
N ASN A 101 8.71 -0.33 -14.01
CA ASN A 101 8.80 0.88 -13.19
C ASN A 101 8.27 0.67 -11.76
N LEU A 102 7.93 -0.58 -11.42
CA LEU A 102 7.38 -0.97 -10.13
C LEU A 102 8.12 -2.21 -9.60
N THR A 103 8.58 -2.13 -8.37
CA THR A 103 9.04 -3.29 -7.59
C THR A 103 7.95 -3.68 -6.59
N ILE A 104 7.74 -4.97 -6.41
CA ILE A 104 6.68 -5.53 -5.58
C ILE A 104 7.30 -6.50 -4.57
N LYS A 105 6.90 -6.35 -3.31
CA LYS A 105 7.11 -7.35 -2.26
C LYS A 105 5.78 -7.62 -1.58
N HIS A 106 5.32 -8.85 -1.62
CA HIS A 106 4.06 -9.30 -1.02
C HIS A 106 4.36 -10.41 -0.02
N ILE A 107 4.16 -10.09 1.26
CA ILE A 107 4.34 -11.01 2.38
C ILE A 107 2.97 -11.56 2.73
N ILE A 108 2.85 -12.88 2.78
CA ILE A 108 1.66 -13.61 3.18
C ILE A 108 1.99 -14.34 4.48
N ILE A 109 1.18 -14.12 5.50
CA ILE A 109 1.23 -14.84 6.77
C ILE A 109 -0.05 -15.67 6.88
N SER A 110 0.11 -16.97 7.12
CA SER A 110 -1.00 -17.89 7.37
C SER A 110 -0.63 -18.81 8.52
N ASP A 111 -1.43 -18.83 9.59
CA ASP A 111 -1.17 -19.64 10.79
C ASP A 111 0.28 -19.55 11.32
N GLY A 112 0.88 -18.36 11.23
CA GLY A 112 2.25 -18.08 11.67
C GLY A 112 3.36 -18.54 10.72
N VAL A 113 3.04 -19.22 9.60
CA VAL A 113 4.00 -19.47 8.52
C VAL A 113 3.98 -18.34 7.50
N VAL A 114 5.15 -18.06 6.91
CA VAL A 114 5.39 -16.86 6.11
C VAL A 114 5.89 -17.23 4.73
N GLY A 115 5.28 -16.64 3.70
CA GLY A 115 5.76 -16.66 2.32
C GLY A 115 6.02 -15.25 1.82
N VAL A 116 7.15 -15.05 1.16
CA VAL A 116 7.57 -13.74 0.63
C VAL A 116 7.64 -13.84 -0.87
N TYR A 117 6.71 -13.18 -1.54
CA TYR A 117 6.68 -13.04 -2.97
C TYR A 117 7.36 -11.74 -3.37
N GLY A 118 8.17 -11.81 -4.41
CA GLY A 118 8.89 -10.67 -4.95
C GLY A 118 8.83 -10.65 -6.46
N GLY A 119 8.94 -9.45 -7.02
CA GLY A 119 8.97 -9.26 -8.46
C GLY A 119 8.75 -7.81 -8.83
N GLY A 120 8.14 -7.60 -9.97
CA GLY A 120 7.94 -6.26 -10.50
C GLY A 120 7.11 -6.25 -11.77
N GLY A 121 6.87 -5.05 -12.25
CA GLY A 121 6.15 -4.86 -13.50
C GLY A 121 6.03 -3.38 -13.83
N TYR A 122 4.95 -3.09 -14.55
CA TYR A 122 4.63 -1.74 -14.96
C TYR A 122 3.37 -1.26 -14.24
N CYS A 123 3.39 0.01 -13.84
CA CYS A 123 2.22 0.70 -13.33
C CYS A 123 2.11 2.11 -13.89
N TRP A 124 0.87 2.53 -14.10
CA TRP A 124 0.53 3.94 -14.29
C TRP A 124 0.34 4.59 -12.93
N LYS A 125 1.16 5.60 -12.65
CA LYS A 125 1.09 6.40 -11.42
C LYS A 125 0.28 7.67 -11.64
N TYR A 126 -0.52 8.01 -10.65
CA TYR A 126 -1.25 9.27 -10.54
C TYR A 126 -1.07 9.87 -9.15
N GLY A 127 -1.07 11.21 -9.08
CA GLY A 127 -0.89 11.95 -7.83
C GLY A 127 0.57 12.04 -7.38
N THR A 128 0.75 12.54 -6.16
CA THR A 128 2.05 12.74 -5.52
C THR A 128 2.06 12.09 -4.13
N PRO A 129 3.22 11.66 -3.60
CA PRO A 129 3.26 11.05 -2.27
C PRO A 129 2.71 11.93 -1.15
N SER A 130 2.75 13.27 -1.32
CA SER A 130 2.24 14.26 -0.37
C SER A 130 0.72 14.44 -0.41
N GLU A 131 0.07 14.09 -1.52
CA GLU A 131 -1.38 14.29 -1.73
C GLU A 131 -2.14 12.96 -1.76
N GLY A 132 -1.43 11.86 -2.03
CA GLY A 132 -1.98 10.53 -2.24
C GLY A 132 -1.51 9.97 -3.57
N LEU A 133 -1.21 8.68 -3.61
CA LEU A 133 -0.84 7.97 -4.84
C LEU A 133 -1.96 7.05 -5.27
N SER A 134 -2.23 7.02 -6.57
CA SER A 134 -3.00 5.95 -7.19
C SER A 134 -2.18 5.23 -8.25
N LEU A 135 -2.25 3.90 -8.24
CA LEU A 135 -1.57 3.04 -9.19
C LEU A 135 -2.58 2.21 -9.98
N ASN A 136 -2.33 2.06 -11.28
CA ASN A 136 -2.95 1.02 -12.11
C ASN A 136 -1.86 0.05 -12.54
N ILE A 137 -1.87 -1.16 -11.98
CA ILE A 137 -0.93 -2.23 -12.26
C ILE A 137 -1.57 -3.12 -13.34
N GLU A 138 -0.91 -3.24 -14.49
CA GLU A 138 -1.47 -3.95 -15.64
C GLU A 138 -1.17 -5.45 -15.58
N GLU A 139 0.11 -5.83 -15.63
CA GLU A 139 0.55 -7.23 -15.60
C GLU A 139 1.93 -7.32 -14.92
N ALA A 140 1.97 -7.16 -13.59
CA ALA A 140 3.20 -7.39 -12.86
C ALA A 140 3.40 -8.88 -12.61
N THR A 141 4.65 -9.34 -12.59
CA THR A 141 4.97 -10.74 -12.28
C THR A 141 5.62 -10.82 -10.90
N ILE A 142 5.15 -11.77 -10.08
CA ILE A 142 5.74 -12.08 -8.78
C ILE A 142 5.95 -13.59 -8.64
N ALA A 143 6.96 -13.98 -7.87
CA ALA A 143 7.22 -15.36 -7.52
C ALA A 143 7.78 -15.43 -6.09
N LEU A 144 7.61 -16.57 -5.44
CA LEU A 144 8.14 -16.82 -4.11
C LEU A 144 9.67 -16.65 -4.13
N GLN A 145 10.16 -15.79 -3.25
CA GLN A 145 11.58 -15.50 -3.06
C GLN A 145 12.13 -16.21 -1.82
N SER A 146 11.33 -16.28 -0.75
CA SER A 146 11.69 -16.94 0.50
C SER A 146 10.45 -17.38 1.25
N GLN A 147 10.58 -18.40 2.09
CA GLN A 147 9.49 -18.88 2.93
C GLN A 147 10.01 -19.47 4.25
N SER A 148 9.14 -19.51 5.26
CA SER A 148 9.38 -20.30 6.46
C SER A 148 9.22 -21.79 6.20
N GLU A 149 9.62 -22.61 7.16
CA GLU A 149 9.29 -24.04 7.15
C GLU A 149 7.76 -24.23 7.09
N HIS A 150 7.33 -25.26 6.37
CA HIS A 150 5.93 -25.65 6.18
C HIS A 150 5.01 -24.66 5.44
N PHE A 151 5.52 -23.55 4.91
CA PHE A 151 4.74 -22.71 4.00
C PHE A 151 4.45 -23.49 2.70
N ASN A 152 3.18 -23.46 2.27
CA ASN A 152 2.74 -24.12 1.04
C ASN A 152 2.50 -23.08 -0.05
N ASP A 153 3.35 -23.07 -1.07
CA ASP A 153 3.23 -22.15 -2.19
C ASP A 153 2.13 -22.59 -3.18
N LEU A 154 1.08 -21.79 -3.27
CA LEU A 154 -0.05 -22.01 -4.18
C LEU A 154 -0.07 -21.02 -5.35
N LEU A 155 0.85 -20.04 -5.36
CA LEU A 155 0.78 -18.91 -6.26
C LEU A 155 1.88 -18.92 -7.32
N SER A 156 3.11 -19.35 -7.00
CA SER A 156 4.22 -19.11 -7.93
C SER A 156 4.19 -19.97 -9.20
N PRO A 157 4.54 -19.38 -10.35
CA PRO A 157 4.64 -17.94 -10.61
C PRO A 157 3.25 -17.30 -10.71
N ALA A 158 3.11 -16.03 -10.33
CA ALA A 158 1.83 -15.33 -10.35
C ALA A 158 1.89 -13.98 -11.06
N THR A 159 0.76 -13.58 -11.62
CA THR A 159 0.54 -12.23 -12.15
C THR A 159 -0.24 -11.40 -11.13
N MET A 160 0.17 -10.15 -10.92
CA MET A 160 -0.51 -9.18 -10.06
C MET A 160 -1.07 -8.04 -10.91
N VAL A 161 -2.38 -7.79 -10.78
CA VAL A 161 -3.13 -6.83 -11.60
C VAL A 161 -4.13 -6.07 -10.74
N GLY A 162 -4.38 -4.80 -11.07
CA GLY A 162 -5.47 -4.04 -10.45
C GLY A 162 -5.11 -2.61 -10.09
N LYS A 163 -6.03 -1.97 -9.35
CA LYS A 163 -5.94 -0.55 -9.00
C LYS A 163 -5.81 -0.36 -7.51
N ILE A 164 -5.08 0.68 -7.14
CA ILE A 164 -4.79 1.02 -5.76
C ILE A 164 -4.92 2.53 -5.61
N SER A 165 -5.57 2.98 -4.55
CA SER A 165 -5.57 4.36 -4.10
C SER A 165 -5.12 4.42 -2.64
N SER A 166 -4.13 5.27 -2.36
CA SER A 166 -3.46 5.38 -1.07
C SER A 166 -3.52 6.81 -0.53
N VAL A 167 -3.36 6.95 0.79
CA VAL A 167 -3.32 8.24 1.46
C VAL A 167 -1.95 8.53 2.09
N PRO A 168 -1.49 9.78 2.14
CA PRO A 168 -0.21 10.11 2.77
C PRO A 168 -0.25 9.84 4.27
N ASN A 169 0.57 8.91 4.77
CA ASN A 169 0.72 8.68 6.21
C ASN A 169 2.05 8.00 6.56
N ARG A 170 3.06 8.81 6.87
CA ARG A 170 4.41 8.33 7.19
C ARG A 170 4.47 7.48 8.46
N GLN A 171 3.69 7.83 9.48
CA GLN A 171 3.69 7.08 10.73
C GLN A 171 3.18 5.66 10.52
N VAL A 172 2.05 5.50 9.84
CA VAL A 172 1.46 4.19 9.55
C VAL A 172 2.34 3.39 8.59
N ALA A 173 2.92 4.03 7.57
CA ALA A 173 3.85 3.36 6.66
C ALA A 173 5.06 2.77 7.40
N ASN A 174 5.65 3.52 8.34
CA ASN A 174 6.75 3.03 9.17
C ASN A 174 6.30 1.87 10.08
N GLN A 175 5.09 1.91 10.63
CA GLN A 175 4.55 0.81 11.43
C GLN A 175 4.42 -0.49 10.62
N ILE A 176 3.86 -0.40 9.41
CA ILE A 176 3.73 -1.55 8.50
C ILE A 176 5.11 -2.05 8.07
N SER A 177 6.03 -1.14 7.70
CA SER A 177 7.39 -1.50 7.29
C SER A 177 8.17 -2.22 8.40
N ASN A 178 8.07 -1.73 9.64
CA ASN A 178 8.70 -2.38 10.80
C ASN A 178 8.08 -3.75 11.07
N ALA A 179 6.76 -3.90 10.95
CA ALA A 179 6.09 -5.19 11.08
C ALA A 179 6.57 -6.17 10.00
N ALA A 180 6.67 -5.73 8.74
CA ALA A 180 7.23 -6.53 7.66
C ALA A 180 8.65 -7.00 7.98
N GLN A 181 9.52 -6.12 8.51
CA GLN A 181 10.88 -6.52 8.90
C GLN A 181 10.91 -7.56 10.02
N ARG A 182 10.05 -7.44 11.04
CA ARG A 182 9.98 -8.42 12.15
C ARG A 182 9.55 -9.80 11.70
N VAL A 183 8.61 -9.88 10.75
CA VAL A 183 8.09 -11.16 10.22
C VAL A 183 9.14 -11.90 9.37
N LEU A 184 10.16 -11.18 8.87
CA LEU A 184 11.22 -11.72 8.02
C LEU A 184 12.48 -12.16 8.79
N GLN A 185 12.53 -11.96 10.11
CA GLN A 185 13.65 -12.35 10.98
C GLN A 185 13.44 -13.76 11.53
#